data_AF-A0A3D3BF78-F1
#
_entry.id   AF-A0A3D3BF78-F1
#
_cell.length_a   1.000
_cell.length_b   1.000
_cell.length_c   1.000
_cell.angle_alpha   90.00
_cell.angle_beta   90.00
_cell.angle_gamma   90.00
#
_symmetry.space_group_name_H-M   'P 1'
#
loop_
_entity.id
_entity.type
_entity.pdbx_description
1 polymer ?
#
loop_
_entity_poly.entity_id
_entity_poly.type
_entity_poly.pdbx_seq_one_letter_code
_entity_poly.pdbx_strand_id
1 'polypeptide(L)' 'TPQLKVHIEAGLNVGLTKEEITEIMMHMSVYAGFPAALNGLFAAKEVFAARFPSLGEQEQSV' A
#
# COMPACT_ATOMS: atom_id res chain seq x y z
N THR A 1 -6.48 1.89 -9.50
CA THR A 1 -7.17 3.16 -9.18
C THR A 1 -6.15 4.21 -8.78
N PRO A 2 -5.93 5.28 -9.56
CA PRO A 2 -4.90 6.29 -9.25
C PRO A 2 -5.18 7.01 -7.92
N GLN A 3 -6.44 7.29 -7.60
CA GLN A 3 -6.82 7.99 -6.38
C GLN A 3 -6.45 7.23 -5.10
N LEU A 4 -6.54 5.89 -5.10
CA LEU A 4 -6.26 5.11 -3.91
C LEU A 4 -4.79 5.23 -3.49
N LYS A 5 -3.86 5.24 -4.45
CA LYS A 5 -2.43 5.39 -4.18
C LYS A 5 -2.13 6.76 -3.55
N VAL A 6 -2.72 7.82 -4.09
CA VAL A 6 -2.60 9.18 -3.55
C VAL A 6 -3.10 9.25 -2.10
N HIS A 7 -4.22 8.61 -1.78
CA HIS A 7 -4.73 8.60 -0.40
C HIS A 7 -3.90 7.73 0.54
N ILE A 8 -3.30 6.64 0.07
CA ILE A 8 -2.37 5.83 0.86
C ILE A 8 -1.11 6.65 1.18
N GLU A 9 -0.55 7.36 0.21
CA GLU A 9 0.59 8.27 0.42
C GLU A 9 0.26 9.39 1.41
N ALA A 10 -0.91 10.01 1.28
CA ALA A 10 -1.39 11.01 2.21
C ALA A 10 -1.57 10.44 3.62
N GLY A 11 -2.11 9.22 3.74
CA GLY A 11 -2.24 8.49 5.00
C GLY A 11 -0.90 8.31 5.71
N LEU A 12 0.12 7.85 4.97
CA LEU A 12 1.48 7.73 5.49
C LEU A 12 2.09 9.09 5.88
N ASN A 13 1.72 10.19 5.20
CA ASN A 13 2.19 11.54 5.54
C ASN A 13 1.60 12.07 6.87
N VAL A 14 0.40 11.63 7.24
CA VAL A 14 -0.25 12.03 8.49
C VAL A 14 -0.02 11.04 9.63
N GLY A 15 0.83 10.04 9.42
CA GLY A 15 1.31 9.14 10.46
C GLY A 15 0.68 7.74 10.50
N LEU A 16 -0.14 7.37 9.50
CA LEU A 16 -0.53 5.95 9.38
C LEU A 16 0.69 5.09 9.09
N THR A 17 0.69 3.90 9.67
CA THR A 17 1.70 2.86 9.47
C THR A 17 1.35 1.96 8.28
N LYS A 18 2.32 1.19 7.79
CA LYS A 18 2.07 0.22 6.70
C LYS A 18 1.13 -0.89 7.17
N GLU A 19 1.27 -1.26 8.43
CA GLU A 19 0.48 -2.27 9.13
C GLU A 19 -0.99 -1.85 9.21
N GLU A 20 -1.28 -0.65 9.70
CA GLU A 20 -2.66 -0.12 9.75
C GLU A 20 -3.32 -0.05 8.37
N ILE A 21 -2.59 0.40 7.35
CA ILE A 21 -3.12 0.44 5.98
C ILE A 21 -3.42 -0.97 5.47
N THR A 22 -2.54 -1.94 5.76
CA THR A 22 -2.73 -3.34 5.39
C THR A 22 -3.95 -3.94 6.11
N GLU A 23 -4.11 -3.66 7.40
CA GLU A 23 -5.26 -4.09 8.19
C GLU A 23 -6.57 -3.49 7.70
N ILE A 24 -6.59 -2.21 7.30
CA ILE A 24 -7.76 -1.58 6.70
C ILE A 24 -8.17 -2.34 5.43
N MET A 25 -7.22 -2.67 4.55
CA MET A 25 -7.53 -3.44 3.34
C MET A 25 -8.04 -4.86 3.68
N MET A 26 -7.44 -5.53 4.65
CA MET A 26 -7.91 -6.83 5.13
C MET A 26 -9.34 -6.73 5.69
N HIS A 27 -9.64 -5.69 6.47
CA HIS A 27 -10.98 -5.43 7.01
C HIS A 27 -11.99 -5.20 5.88
N MET A 28 -11.60 -4.48 4.82
CA MET A 28 -12.42 -4.28 3.62
C MET A 28 -12.77 -5.57 2.88
N SER A 29 -12.06 -6.68 3.09
CA SER A 29 -12.45 -7.96 2.48
C SER A 29 -13.83 -8.43 2.94
N VAL A 30 -14.24 -8.06 4.17
CA VAL A 30 -15.54 -8.40 4.75
C VAL A 30 -16.65 -7.48 4.25
N TYR A 31 -16.37 -6.18 4.07
CA TYR A 31 -17.39 -5.18 3.73
C TYR A 31 -17.52 -4.90 2.23
N ALA A 32 -16.40 -4.94 1.50
CA ALA A 32 -16.33 -4.65 0.07
C ALA A 32 -15.98 -5.89 -0.78
N GLY A 33 -15.72 -7.03 -0.13
CA GLY A 33 -15.38 -8.29 -0.77
C GLY A 33 -13.88 -8.47 -1.00
N PHE A 34 -13.47 -9.75 -1.07
CA PHE A 34 -12.07 -10.14 -1.23
C PHE A 34 -11.39 -9.54 -2.49
N PRO A 35 -12.03 -9.46 -3.67
CA PRO A 35 -11.38 -8.88 -4.85
C PRO A 35 -11.04 -7.39 -4.70
N ALA A 36 -11.92 -6.61 -4.07
CA ALA A 36 -11.70 -5.18 -3.85
C ALA A 36 -10.55 -4.95 -2.85
N ALA A 37 -10.55 -5.70 -1.74
CA ALA A 37 -9.48 -5.68 -0.75
C ALA A 37 -8.12 -6.06 -1.35
N LEU A 38 -8.08 -7.12 -2.16
CA LEU A 38 -6.86 -7.60 -2.80
C LEU A 38 -6.28 -6.56 -3.78
N ASN A 39 -7.14 -5.91 -4.59
CA ASN A 39 -6.72 -4.81 -5.45
C ASN A 39 -6.17 -3.62 -4.63
N GLY A 40 -6.75 -3.35 -3.46
CA GLY A 40 -6.26 -2.34 -2.53
C GLY A 40 -4.89 -2.68 -1.95
N LEU A 41 -4.66 -3.95 -1.57
CA LEU A 41 -3.37 -4.44 -1.10
C LEU A 41 -2.28 -4.33 -2.17
N PHE A 42 -2.57 -4.62 -3.43
CA PHE A 42 -1.60 -4.43 -4.52
C PHE A 42 -1.23 -2.95 -4.71
N ALA A 43 -2.22 -2.06 -4.66
CA ALA A 43 -1.97 -0.62 -4.72
C ALA A 43 -1.11 -0.14 -3.54
N ALA A 44 -1.38 -0.63 -2.32
CA ALA A 44 -0.58 -0.33 -1.13
C ALA A 44 0.86 -0.84 -1.27
N LYS A 45 1.04 -2.07 -1.76
CA LYS A 45 2.38 -2.66 -2.00
C LYS A 45 3.21 -1.80 -2.94
N GLU A 46 2.63 -1.31 -4.03
CA GLU A 46 3.33 -0.42 -4.97
C GLU A 46 3.77 0.89 -4.31
N VAL A 47 2.90 1.52 -3.49
CA VAL A 47 3.26 2.74 -2.75
C VAL A 47 4.36 2.46 -1.72
N PHE A 48 4.30 1.32 -1.02
CA PHE A 48 5.31 0.94 -0.04
C PHE A 48 6.67 0.69 -0.69
N ALA A 49 6.71 0.03 -1.85
CA ALA A 49 7.94 -0.17 -2.62
C ALA A 49 8.55 1.15 -3.07
N ALA A 50 7.73 2.09 -3.56
CA ALA A 50 8.20 3.41 -3.99
C ALA A 50 8.73 4.27 -2.83
N ARG A 51 8.08 4.22 -1.66
CA ARG A 51 8.41 5.09 -0.51
C ARG A 51 9.46 4.49 0.43
N PHE A 52 9.50 3.17 0.52
CA PHE A 52 10.43 2.43 1.38
C PHE A 52 11.16 1.38 0.54
N PRO A 53 11.98 1.81 -0.43
CA PRO A 53 12.75 0.88 -1.24
C PRO A 53 13.64 0.05 -0.33
N SER A 54 13.59 -1.27 -0.48
CA SER A 54 14.50 -2.14 0.24
C SER A 54 15.92 -1.90 -0.27
N LEU A 55 16.89 -1.83 0.64
CA LEU A 55 18.30 -1.53 0.33
C LEU A 55 18.94 -2.55 -0.65
N GLY A 56 18.27 -3.68 -0.94
CA GLY A 56 18.78 -4.74 -1.83
C GLY A 56 18.41 -4.61 -3.31
N GLU A 57 17.64 -3.59 -3.72
CA GLU A 57 17.27 -3.39 -5.14
C GLU A 57 18.13 -2.31 -5.83
N GLN A 58 18.98 -1.59 -5.09
CA GLN A 58 19.84 -0.55 -5.66
C GLN A 58 21.16 -1.07 -6.24
N GLU A 59 21.54 -2.33 -5.96
CA GLU A 59 22.78 -2.94 -6.48
C GLU A 59 22.64 -3.57 -7.88
N GLN A 60 21.43 -3.68 -8.44
CA GLN A 60 21.21 -4.31 -9.76
C GLN A 60 21.11 -3.32 -10.93
N SER A 61 21.41 -2.05 -10.70
CA SER A 61 21.39 -1.01 -11.74
C SER A 61 22.75 -0.34 -11.99
N VAL A 62 23.86 -0.98 -11.60
CA VAL A 62 25.24 -0.56 -11.97
C VAL A 62 25.97 -1.70 -12.66
#